data_AF-A0A6L4Z6G3-F1
#
_entry.id   AF-A0A6L4Z6G3-F1
#
_cell.length_a   1.000
_cell.length_b   1.000
_cell.length_c   1.000
_cell.angle_alpha   90.00
_cell.angle_beta   90.00
_cell.angle_gamma   90.00
#
_symmetry.space_group_name_H-M   'P 1'
#
loop_
_entity.id
_entity.type
_entity.pdbx_description
1 polymer ?
#
loop_
_entity_poly.entity_id
_entity_poly.type
_entity_poly.pdbx_seq_one_letter_code
_entity_poly.pdbx_strand_id
1 'polypeptide(L)' 'MEIKVAHSPDSDDAFMFYALANNKLDTGDLQFSHVLRDIESLNRAAFNLEYD' A
#
# COMPACT_ATOMS: atom_id res chain seq x y z
N MET A 1 -0.89 -5.53 14.38
CA MET A 1 -1.51 -4.22 14.02
C MET A 1 -1.69 -4.23 12.52
N GLU A 2 -2.87 -3.88 12.01
CA GLU A 2 -3.12 -3.83 10.56
C GLU A 2 -2.80 -2.44 10.01
N ILE A 3 -2.04 -2.38 8.92
CA ILE A 3 -1.64 -1.15 8.21
C ILE A 3 -2.16 -1.23 6.78
N LYS A 4 -2.82 -0.17 6.32
CA LYS A 4 -3.26 -0.04 4.93
C LYS A 4 -2.21 0.68 4.09
N VAL A 5 -1.62 -0.02 3.13
CA VAL A 5 -0.65 0.54 2.19
C VAL A 5 -1.37 0.87 0.88
N ALA A 6 -1.58 2.17 0.63
CA ALA A 6 -2.18 2.64 -0.60
C ALA A 6 -1.09 3.00 -1.63
N HIS A 7 -1.18 2.43 -2.83
CA HIS A 7 -0.24 2.69 -3.92
C HIS A 7 -0.94 2.61 -5.28
N SER A 8 -0.28 3.06 -6.35
CA SER A 8 -0.86 3.02 -7.68
C SER A 8 -0.88 1.59 -8.24
N PRO A 9 -1.76 1.30 -9.21
CA PRO A 9 -1.74 0.03 -9.93
C PRO A 9 -0.63 -0.03 -11.00
N ASP A 10 0.32 0.91 -11.02
CA ASP A 10 1.40 0.96 -11.99
C ASP A 10 2.42 -0.16 -11.75
N SER A 11 3.12 -0.56 -12.82
CA SER A 11 3.99 -1.74 -12.80
C SER A 11 5.22 -1.59 -11.91
N ASP A 12 5.71 -0.36 -11.75
CA ASP A 12 6.79 -0.03 -10.82
C ASP A 12 6.33 -0.16 -9.36
N ASP A 13 5.13 0.30 -9.02
CA ASP A 13 4.55 0.08 -7.69
C ASP A 13 4.30 -1.42 -7.42
N ALA A 14 3.77 -2.15 -8.39
CA ALA A 14 3.60 -3.59 -8.28
C ALA A 14 4.94 -4.31 -8.05
N PHE A 15 6.01 -3.85 -8.69
CA PHE A 15 7.35 -4.36 -8.48
C PHE A 15 7.89 -4.02 -7.09
N MET A 16 7.76 -2.77 -6.65
CA MET A 16 8.24 -2.31 -5.33
C MET A 16 7.55 -3.05 -4.17
N PHE A 17 6.23 -3.23 -4.24
CA PHE A 17 5.45 -3.87 -3.18
C PHE A 17 5.31 -5.39 -3.30
N TYR A 18 5.88 -6.00 -4.35
CA TYR A 18 5.72 -7.42 -4.66
C TYR A 18 5.98 -8.33 -3.44
N ALA A 19 7.12 -8.11 -2.78
CA ALA A 19 7.54 -8.96 -1.67
C ALA A 19 6.61 -8.83 -0.46
N LEU A 20 6.10 -7.62 -0.20
CA LEU A 20 5.14 -7.36 0.87
C LEU A 20 3.78 -8.01 0.58
N ALA A 21 3.24 -7.78 -0.62
CA ALA A 21 1.95 -8.30 -1.04
C ALA A 21 1.92 -9.84 -1.14
N ASN A 22 3.07 -10.48 -1.37
CA ASN A 22 3.18 -11.93 -1.51
C ASN A 22 3.76 -12.63 -0.26
N ASN A 23 3.76 -11.96 0.90
CA ASN A 23 4.24 -12.51 2.18
C ASN A 23 5.67 -13.10 2.07
N LYS A 24 6.55 -12.40 1.34
CA LYS A 24 7.97 -12.78 1.15
C LYS A 24 8.91 -12.06 2.11
N LEU A 25 8.39 -11.15 2.93
CA LEU A 25 9.13 -10.42 3.96
C LEU A 25 8.65 -10.88 5.34
N ASP A 26 9.59 -11.03 6.28
CA ASP A 26 9.24 -11.17 7.70
C ASP A 26 8.80 -9.80 8.23
N THR A 27 7.53 -9.69 8.58
CA THR A 27 6.88 -8.46 9.03
C THR A 27 6.57 -8.48 10.53
N GLY A 28 6.98 -9.54 11.25
CA GLY A 28 6.64 -9.73 12.65
C GLY A 28 5.12 -9.71 12.87
N ASP A 29 4.66 -8.87 13.81
CA ASP A 29 3.24 -8.74 14.18
C ASP A 29 2.46 -7.72 13.31
N LEU A 30 3.11 -7.16 12.29
CA LEU A 30 2.48 -6.22 11.36
C LEU A 30 1.74 -7.00 10.27
N GLN A 31 0.51 -6.56 9.97
CA GLN A 31 -0.30 -7.10 8.89
C GLN A 31 -0.55 -5.98 7.90
N PHE A 32 -0.41 -6.26 6.61
CA PHE A 32 -0.55 -5.26 5.56
C PHE A 32 -1.73 -5.59 4.66
N SER A 33 -2.62 -4.62 4.46
CA SER A 33 -3.64 -4.67 3.42
C SER A 33 -3.35 -3.60 2.36
N HIS A 34 -3.58 -3.93 1.10
CA HIS A 34 -3.21 -3.10 -0.04
C HIS A 34 -4.43 -2.40 -0.64
N VAL A 35 -4.29 -1.11 -0.94
CA VAL A 35 -5.31 -0.30 -1.63
C VAL A 35 -4.72 0.21 -2.93
N LEU A 36 -5.30 -0.17 -4.06
CA LEU A 36 -4.87 0.29 -5.39
C LEU A 36 -5.77 1.43 -5.87
N ARG A 37 -5.20 2.61 -6.11
CA ARG A 37 -5.89 3.76 -6.74
C ARG A 37 -4.93 4.58 -7.58
N ASP A 38 -5.44 5.34 -8.56
CA ASP A 38 -4.62 6.27 -9.31
C ASP A 38 -3.96 7.32 -8.42
N ILE A 39 -2.81 7.85 -8.86
CA ILE A 39 -1.98 8.74 -8.04
C ILE A 39 -2.69 10.03 -7.62
N GLU A 40 -3.60 10.56 -8.45
CA GLU A 40 -4.35 11.77 -8.12
C GLU A 40 -5.42 11.50 -7.06
N SER A 41 -6.10 10.35 -7.11
CA SER A 41 -6.97 9.90 -6.03
C SER A 41 -6.22 9.74 -4.70
N LEU A 42 -4.99 9.19 -4.74
CA LEU A 42 -4.15 9.06 -3.54
C LEU A 42 -3.71 10.43 -2.99
N ASN A 43 -3.33 11.37 -3.86
CA ASN A 43 -2.99 12.75 -3.46
C ASN A 43 -4.17 13.43 -2.75
N ARG A 44 -5.40 13.23 -3.24
CA ARG A 44 -6.61 13.78 -2.60
C ARG A 44 -6.90 13.13 -1.25
N ALA A 45 -6.76 11.81 -1.16
CA ALA A 45 -6.94 11.06 0.09
C ALA A 45 -5.97 11.49 1.19
N ALA A 46 -4.73 11.85 0.81
CA ALA A 46 -3.70 12.32 1.74
C ALA A 46 -4.11 13.60 2.50
N PHE A 47 -4.85 14.52 1.88
CA PHE A 47 -5.38 15.71 2.58
C PHE A 47 -6.34 15.38 3.71
N ASN A 48 -6.96 14.19 3.67
CA ASN A 48 -7.93 13.72 4.67
C ASN A 48 -7.35 12.71 5.64
N LEU A 49 -6.05 12.37 5.54
CA LEU A 49 -5.42 11.31 6.34
C LEU A 49 -6.21 9.98 6.26
N GLU A 50 -6.65 9.62 5.05
CA GLU A 50 -7.55 8.48 4.84
C GLU A 50 -6.90 7.11 5.12
N TYR A 51 -5.57 7.04 5.04
CA TYR A 51 -4.77 5.82 5.25
C TYR A 51 -3.71 6.05 6.32
N ASP A 52 -3.29 4.96 6.97
CA ASP A 52 -2.38 4.92 8.13
C ASP A 52 -0.89 5.11 7.77
#